data_AF-A0A7Y3KPS7-F1
#
_entry.id   AF-A0A7Y3KPS7-F1
#
_cell.length_a   1.000
_cell.length_b   1.000
_cell.length_c   1.000
_cell.angle_alpha   90.00
_cell.angle_beta   90.00
_cell.angle_gamma   90.00
#
_symmetry.space_group_name_H-M   'P 1'
#
loop_
_entity.id
_entity.type
_entity.pdbx_description
1 polymer ?
#
loop_
_entity_poly.entity_id
_entity_poly.type
_entity_poly.pdbx_seq_one_letter_code
_entity_poly.pdbx_strand_id
1 'polypeptide(L)'
;MKGVIAEAVRKSDVVPDSIIGVVPYSWTVSTLGASCADSGGGIQTGPFGSQLHASDYVEIGIPSIMPQNIGDNRISEVEIARITELDALRLRRYRVRKGDIVHSRRGDVERRALIREREDGWLCGTGWT
;
A
#
# COMPACT_ATOMS: atom_id res chain seq x y z
N MET A 1 8.61 -23.19 33.11
CA MET A 1 9.15 -22.00 33.80
C MET A 1 9.75 -21.10 32.72
N LYS A 2 9.09 -19.99 32.34
CA LYS A 2 9.36 -18.61 32.79
C LYS A 2 10.86 -18.29 32.80
N GLY A 3 11.38 -17.29 32.10
CA GLY A 3 10.82 -16.27 31.22
C GLY A 3 12.00 -15.51 30.61
N VAL A 4 11.87 -15.07 29.37
CA VAL A 4 12.85 -14.17 28.75
C VAL A 4 12.56 -12.77 29.27
N ILE A 5 13.57 -12.17 29.89
CA ILE A 5 13.59 -10.82 30.45
C ILE A 5 13.13 -9.81 29.38
N ALA A 6 11.91 -9.28 29.55
CA ALA A 6 11.53 -8.03 28.92
C ALA A 6 12.33 -6.92 29.61
N GLU A 7 13.25 -6.30 28.89
CA GLU A 7 14.00 -5.16 29.38
C GLU A 7 13.01 -4.04 29.68
N ALA A 8 12.95 -3.63 30.95
CA ALA A 8 11.99 -2.65 31.42
C ALA A 8 12.35 -1.27 30.87
N VAL A 9 11.55 -0.77 29.93
CA VAL A 9 11.61 0.62 29.46
C VAL A 9 11.43 1.53 30.69
N ARG A 10 12.42 2.39 30.98
CA ARG A 10 12.34 3.31 32.11
C ARG A 10 11.31 4.38 31.82
N LYS A 11 10.56 4.77 32.85
CA LYS A 11 9.47 5.77 32.82
C LYS A 11 9.94 7.17 32.34
N SER A 12 11.25 7.40 32.24
CA SER A 12 11.92 8.63 31.80
C SER A 12 12.20 8.72 30.29
N ASP A 13 12.00 7.63 29.53
CA ASP A 13 12.46 7.52 28.14
C ASP A 13 11.31 7.68 27.13
N VAL A 14 10.25 8.37 27.54
CA VAL A 14 8.95 8.39 26.89
C VAL A 14 8.54 9.83 26.59
N VAL A 15 8.05 10.09 25.38
CA VAL A 15 7.37 11.35 25.05
C VAL A 15 5.92 11.26 25.55
N PRO A 16 5.50 12.04 26.57
CA PRO A 16 4.09 12.15 26.92
C PRO A 16 3.36 12.92 25.82
N ASP A 17 2.11 12.54 25.52
CA ASP A 17 1.20 13.19 24.56
C ASP A 17 1.44 12.97 23.06
N SER A 18 1.71 11.74 22.63
CA SER A 18 1.50 11.36 21.22
C SER A 18 0.11 10.74 21.00
N ILE A 19 -0.48 10.97 19.82
CA ILE A 19 -1.79 10.38 19.45
C ILE A 19 -1.77 8.85 19.36
N ILE A 20 -0.56 8.25 19.30
CA ILE A 20 -0.33 6.80 19.24
C ILE A 20 0.14 6.25 20.60
N GLY A 21 0.04 7.05 21.66
CA GLY A 21 0.42 6.68 23.03
C GLY A 21 1.90 6.94 23.33
N VAL A 22 2.43 6.17 24.26
CA VAL A 22 3.81 6.27 24.75
C VAL A 22 4.79 5.73 23.72
N VAL A 23 5.71 6.56 23.24
CA VAL A 23 6.78 6.19 22.29
C VAL A 23 8.16 6.48 22.86
N PRO A 24 9.22 5.75 22.43
CA PRO A 24 10.59 6.02 22.86
C PRO A 24 11.05 7.45 22.53
N TYR A 25 11.86 8.05 23.39
CA TYR A 25 12.37 9.43 23.19
C TYR A 25 13.21 9.59 21.92
N SER A 26 13.82 8.50 21.42
CA SER A 26 14.58 8.49 20.17
C SER A 26 13.70 8.48 18.91
N TRP A 27 12.38 8.33 19.05
CA TRP A 27 11.47 8.28 17.91
C TRP A 27 10.91 9.66 17.62
N THR A 28 10.92 10.02 16.33
CA THR A 28 10.21 11.20 15.84
C THR A 28 8.78 10.79 15.50
N VAL A 29 7.80 11.41 16.17
CA VAL A 29 6.40 11.27 15.80
C VAL A 29 6.11 12.18 14.62
N SER A 30 5.55 11.62 13.55
CA SER A 30 5.22 12.36 12.34
C SER A 30 3.93 11.83 11.71
N THR A 31 3.37 12.59 10.78
CA THR A 31 2.25 12.15 9.96
C THR A 31 2.78 11.49 8.67
N LEU A 32 1.97 10.63 8.05
CA LEU A 32 2.31 10.12 6.72
C LEU A 32 2.44 11.25 5.70
N GLY A 33 1.64 12.32 5.81
CA GLY A 33 1.72 13.50 4.95
C GLY A 33 3.06 14.22 5.04
N ALA A 34 3.56 14.45 6.25
CA ALA A 34 4.89 15.03 6.47
C ALA A 34 6.00 14.10 5.93
N SER A 35 5.90 12.80 6.19
CA SER A 35 6.86 11.82 5.67
C SER A 35 6.89 11.80 4.13
N CYS A 36 5.73 11.95 3.47
CA CYS A 36 5.64 12.07 2.02
C CYS A 36 6.27 13.38 1.52
N ALA A 37 6.01 14.51 2.20
CA ALA A 37 6.60 15.79 1.84
C ALA A 37 8.14 15.77 1.91
N ASP A 38 8.70 15.13 2.94
CA ASP A 38 10.15 15.03 3.15
C ASP A 38 10.84 14.09 2.14
N SER A 39 10.15 13.02 1.74
CA SER A 39 10.68 12.00 0.81
C SER A 39 10.36 12.27 -0.67
N GLY A 40 9.54 13.27 -0.97
CA GLY A 40 9.00 13.50 -2.32
C GLY A 40 7.96 12.46 -2.77
N GLY A 41 7.43 11.67 -1.83
CA GLY A 41 6.38 10.68 -2.06
C GLY A 41 4.97 11.27 -2.02
N GLY A 42 3.96 10.41 -2.14
CA GLY A 42 2.56 10.80 -2.04
C GLY A 42 1.65 9.64 -1.66
N ILE A 43 0.44 9.97 -1.20
CA ILE A 43 -0.62 9.01 -0.90
C ILE A 43 -1.73 9.23 -1.91
N GLN A 44 -2.10 8.17 -2.61
CA GLN A 44 -3.11 8.23 -3.65
C GLN A 44 -3.98 6.98 -3.60
N THR A 45 -5.27 7.15 -3.91
CA THR A 45 -6.18 6.03 -4.13
C THR A 45 -6.17 5.58 -5.58
N GLY A 46 -6.50 4.32 -5.82
CA GLY A 46 -6.78 3.83 -7.18
C GLY A 46 -7.91 4.59 -7.89
N PRO A 47 -8.12 4.31 -9.19
CA PRO A 47 -9.17 4.91 -9.99
C PRO A 47 -10.55 4.65 -9.36
N PHE A 48 -11.43 5.66 -9.40
CA PHE A 48 -12.76 5.61 -8.82
C PHE A 48 -13.86 5.78 -9.88
N GLY A 49 -15.02 5.16 -9.66
CA GLY A 49 -16.18 5.25 -10.54
C GLY A 49 -15.98 4.54 -11.88
N SER A 50 -16.54 5.10 -12.95
CA SER A 50 -16.53 4.58 -14.32
C SER A 50 -15.21 4.81 -15.08
N GLN A 51 -14.10 5.05 -14.38
CA GLN A 51 -12.79 5.25 -15.02
C GLN A 51 -12.24 3.97 -15.67
N LEU A 52 -12.69 2.81 -15.21
CA LEU A 52 -12.40 1.50 -15.80
C LEU A 52 -13.66 0.63 -15.69
N HIS A 53 -14.21 0.23 -16.83
CA HIS A 53 -15.40 -0.60 -16.91
C HIS A 53 -15.04 -2.09 -16.86
N ALA A 54 -16.00 -2.94 -16.50
CA ALA A 54 -15.81 -4.39 -16.50
C ALA A 54 -15.45 -4.92 -17.91
N SER A 55 -15.94 -4.27 -18.97
CA SER A 55 -15.62 -4.58 -20.37
C SER A 55 -14.19 -4.23 -20.78
N ASP A 56 -13.47 -3.41 -20.00
CA ASP A 56 -12.11 -2.97 -20.31
C ASP A 56 -11.06 -4.01 -19.87
N TYR A 57 -11.47 -5.01 -19.10
CA TYR A 57 -10.59 -6.11 -18.71
C TYR A 57 -10.38 -7.09 -19.85
N VAL A 58 -9.12 -7.49 -20.02
CA VAL A 58 -8.64 -8.39 -21.06
C VAL A 58 -7.89 -9.57 -20.45
N GLU A 59 -7.75 -10.66 -21.20
CA GLU A 59 -7.04 -11.86 -20.75
C GLU A 59 -5.53 -11.61 -20.61
N ILE A 60 -4.94 -10.86 -21.54
CA ILE A 60 -3.50 -10.55 -21.60
C ILE A 60 -3.31 -9.04 -21.64
N GLY A 61 -2.48 -8.51 -20.74
CA GLY A 61 -2.24 -7.08 -20.61
C GLY A 61 -1.53 -6.72 -19.31
N ILE A 62 -1.63 -5.45 -18.93
CA ILE A 62 -1.04 -4.92 -17.69
C ILE A 62 -1.88 -5.35 -16.49
N PRO A 63 -1.28 -5.98 -15.45
CA PRO A 63 -2.02 -6.39 -14.26
C PRO A 63 -2.61 -5.21 -13.48
N SER A 64 -3.83 -5.40 -12.99
CA SER A 64 -4.58 -4.49 -12.13
C SER A 64 -4.66 -5.08 -10.73
N ILE A 65 -3.93 -4.48 -9.79
CA ILE A 65 -3.81 -4.97 -8.42
C ILE A 65 -5.09 -4.64 -7.65
N MET A 66 -5.86 -5.67 -7.29
CA MET A 66 -7.05 -5.57 -6.43
C MET A 66 -6.74 -6.10 -5.02
N PRO A 67 -7.58 -5.79 -4.00
CA PRO A 67 -7.34 -6.24 -2.62
C PRO A 67 -7.11 -7.76 -2.47
N GLN A 68 -7.78 -8.57 -3.30
CA GLN A 68 -7.60 -10.03 -3.30
C GLN A 68 -6.19 -10.48 -3.71
N ASN A 69 -5.48 -9.68 -4.50
CA ASN A 69 -4.12 -9.96 -4.97
C ASN A 69 -3.05 -9.60 -3.93
N ILE A 70 -3.42 -8.86 -2.87
CA ILE A 70 -2.50 -8.46 -1.81
C ILE A 70 -2.44 -9.57 -0.77
N GLY A 71 -1.33 -10.32 -0.74
CA GLY A 71 -1.06 -11.37 0.23
C GLY A 71 -0.19 -10.88 1.40
N ASP A 72 0.65 -11.77 1.93
CA ASP A 72 1.62 -11.42 2.98
C ASP A 72 2.80 -10.62 2.41
N ASN A 73 2.64 -9.29 2.35
CA ASN A 73 3.67 -8.35 1.88
C ASN A 73 4.14 -8.60 0.43
N ARG A 74 3.34 -9.30 -0.38
CA ARG A 74 3.58 -9.67 -1.78
C ARG A 74 2.31 -9.53 -2.61
N ILE A 75 2.49 -9.29 -3.92
CA ILE A 75 1.41 -9.33 -4.90
C ILE A 75 1.33 -10.71 -5.52
N SER A 76 0.16 -11.32 -5.43
CA SER A 76 -0.18 -12.55 -6.16
C SER A 76 -0.76 -12.20 -7.53
N GLU A 77 -0.19 -12.77 -8.58
CA GLU A 77 -0.73 -12.64 -9.95
C GLU A 77 -1.78 -13.72 -10.27
N VAL A 78 -2.05 -14.62 -9.32
CA VAL A 78 -3.11 -15.62 -9.47
C VAL A 78 -4.44 -14.89 -9.65
N GLU A 79 -5.13 -15.19 -10.74
CA GLU A 79 -6.43 -14.61 -11.12
C GLU A 79 -6.44 -13.06 -11.14
N ILE A 80 -5.29 -12.43 -11.40
CA ILE A 80 -5.23 -10.98 -11.50
C ILE A 80 -5.97 -10.51 -12.75
N ALA A 81 -6.80 -9.48 -12.60
CA ALA A 81 -7.42 -8.81 -13.73
C ALA A 81 -6.35 -8.04 -14.52
N ARG A 82 -6.50 -7.93 -15.83
CA ARG A 82 -5.55 -7.22 -16.71
C ARG A 82 -6.28 -6.24 -17.61
N ILE A 83 -5.60 -5.17 -17.97
CA ILE A 83 -6.10 -4.14 -18.88
C ILE A 83 -5.17 -3.96 -20.07
N THR A 84 -5.67 -3.34 -21.11
CA THR A 84 -4.83 -3.02 -22.28
C THR A 84 -3.75 -2.00 -21.94
N GLU A 85 -2.68 -1.96 -22.73
CA GLU A 85 -1.65 -0.92 -22.60
C GLU A 85 -2.24 0.49 -22.81
N LEU A 86 -3.23 0.62 -23.70
CA LEU A 86 -3.94 1.87 -23.96
C LEU A 86 -4.67 2.40 -22.72
N ASP A 87 -5.38 1.51 -22.01
CA ASP A 87 -6.04 1.87 -20.76
C ASP A 87 -5.02 2.17 -19.66
N ALA A 88 -3.93 1.40 -19.59
CA ALA A 88 -2.87 1.63 -18.62
C ALA A 88 -2.11 2.94 -18.88
N LEU A 89 -2.05 3.42 -20.13
CA LEU A 89 -1.53 4.73 -20.50
C LEU A 89 -2.51 5.86 -20.13
N ARG A 90 -3.80 5.67 -20.43
CA ARG A 90 -4.89 6.59 -20.04
C ARG A 90 -4.95 6.75 -18.52
N LEU A 91 -4.73 5.66 -17.80
CA LEU A 91 -4.74 5.57 -16.33
C LEU A 91 -3.33 5.67 -15.72
N ARG A 92 -2.32 6.19 -16.45
CA ARG A 92 -0.91 6.20 -16.03
C ARG A 92 -0.65 6.75 -14.63
N ARG A 93 -1.48 7.68 -14.16
CA ARG A 93 -1.35 8.26 -12.81
C ARG A 93 -1.54 7.25 -11.68
N TYR A 94 -2.21 6.13 -11.96
CA TYR A 94 -2.47 5.05 -11.01
C TYR A 94 -1.50 3.88 -11.18
N ARG A 95 -0.49 4.00 -12.06
CA ARG A 95 0.56 2.99 -12.14
C ARG A 95 1.41 3.04 -10.90
N VAL A 96 1.65 1.86 -10.33
CA VAL A 96 2.57 1.71 -9.21
C VAL A 96 4.00 1.70 -9.71
N ARG A 97 4.91 2.10 -8.82
CA ARG A 97 6.35 2.07 -9.04
C ARG A 97 7.02 1.20 -7.99
N LYS A 98 8.16 0.62 -8.32
CA LYS A 98 9.02 -0.04 -7.33
C LYS A 98 9.23 0.89 -6.14
N GLY A 99 9.05 0.35 -4.94
CA GLY A 99 9.16 1.09 -3.68
C GLY A 99 7.81 1.58 -3.15
N ASP A 100 6.76 1.63 -3.98
CA ASP A 100 5.42 1.94 -3.50
C ASP A 100 4.91 0.86 -2.54
N ILE A 101 4.10 1.27 -1.58
CA ILE A 101 3.33 0.37 -0.72
C ILE A 101 1.87 0.45 -1.15
N VAL A 102 1.33 -0.66 -1.63
CA VAL A 102 -0.11 -0.79 -1.87
C VAL A 102 -0.76 -1.43 -0.67
N HIS A 103 -1.93 -0.93 -0.28
CA HIS A 103 -2.70 -1.49 0.81
C HIS A 103 -4.19 -1.43 0.51
N SER A 104 -4.94 -2.33 1.11
CA SER A 104 -6.39 -2.32 1.01
C SER A 104 -6.99 -1.16 1.79
N ARG A 105 -7.91 -0.41 1.16
CA ARG A 105 -8.66 0.68 1.81
C ARG A 105 -10.03 0.21 2.33
N ARG A 106 -10.59 -0.86 1.78
CA ARG A 106 -11.92 -1.39 2.10
C ARG A 106 -11.88 -2.92 2.12
N GLY A 107 -12.72 -3.54 2.95
CA GLY A 107 -12.70 -4.99 3.17
C GLY A 107 -11.63 -5.35 4.20
N ASP A 108 -10.77 -6.31 3.88
CA ASP A 108 -9.63 -6.67 4.72
C ASP A 108 -8.53 -5.59 4.66
N VAL A 109 -8.54 -4.67 5.63
CA VAL A 109 -7.66 -3.50 5.72
C VAL A 109 -6.26 -3.82 6.23
N GLU A 110 -5.99 -5.07 6.64
CA GLU A 110 -4.67 -5.47 7.14
C GLU A 110 -3.69 -5.81 6.00
N ARG A 111 -4.24 -6.02 4.78
CA ARG A 111 -3.49 -6.37 3.58
C ARG A 111 -2.66 -5.21 3.07
N ARG A 112 -1.36 -5.46 2.89
CA ARG A 112 -0.38 -4.54 2.33
C ARG A 112 0.72 -5.29 1.59
N ALA A 113 1.33 -4.66 0.59
CA ALA A 113 2.47 -5.19 -0.12
C ALA A 113 3.40 -4.09 -0.64
N LEU A 114 4.69 -4.41 -0.64
CA LEU A 114 5.73 -3.59 -1.29
C LEU A 114 5.83 -3.97 -2.76
N ILE A 115 5.78 -2.97 -3.65
CA ILE A 115 5.96 -3.12 -5.09
C ILE A 115 7.45 -3.31 -5.40
N ARG A 116 7.77 -4.38 -6.14
CA ARG A 116 9.15 -4.71 -6.57
C ARG A 116 9.28 -4.53 -8.07
N GLU A 117 10.48 -4.82 -8.59
CA GLU A 117 10.79 -4.75 -10.03
C GLU A 117 9.76 -5.46 -10.91
N ARG A 118 9.25 -6.61 -10.46
CA ARG A 118 8.27 -7.39 -11.22
C ARG A 118 6.93 -6.67 -11.39
N GLU A 119 6.53 -5.90 -10.39
CA GLU A 119 5.24 -5.20 -10.35
C GLU A 119 5.35 -3.74 -10.82
N ASP A 120 6.55 -3.28 -11.18
CA ASP A 120 6.76 -1.92 -11.65
C ASP A 120 5.92 -1.63 -12.90
N GLY A 121 5.16 -0.54 -12.85
CA GLY A 121 4.28 -0.13 -13.94
C GLY A 121 2.92 -0.84 -14.00
N TRP A 122 2.61 -1.76 -13.06
CA TRP A 122 1.27 -2.34 -12.92
C TRP A 122 0.26 -1.28 -12.49
N LEU A 123 -1.04 -1.54 -12.64
CA LEU A 123 -2.09 -0.61 -12.24
C LEU A 123 -2.53 -0.84 -10.79
N CYS A 124 -2.62 0.23 -10.00
CA CYS A 124 -3.42 0.22 -8.77
C CYS A 124 -4.90 0.14 -9.16
N GLY A 125 -5.56 -0.98 -8.84
CA GLY A 125 -6.92 -1.29 -9.30
C GLY A 125 -8.01 -0.44 -8.64
N THR A 126 -9.24 -0.62 -9.11
CA THR A 126 -10.41 0.20 -8.71
C THR A 126 -10.99 -0.14 -7.33
N GLY A 127 -10.52 -1.20 -6.67
CA GLY A 127 -10.95 -1.58 -5.33
C GLY A 127 -12.39 -2.12 -5.22
N TRP A 128 -13.03 -2.42 -6.36
CA TRP A 128 -14.30 -3.15 -6.41
C TRP A 128 -14.00 -4.64 -6.62
N THR A 129 -14.46 -5.47 -5.68
CA THR A 129 -14.63 -6.92 -5.86
C THR A 129 -15.98 -7.19 -6.50
#